data_AF-A0A9P6DBB9-F1
#
_entry.id   AF-A0A9P6DBB9-F1
#
_cell.length_a   1.000
_cell.length_b   1.000
_cell.length_c   1.000
_cell.angle_alpha   90.00
_cell.angle_beta   90.00
_cell.angle_gamma   90.00
#
_symmetry.space_group_name_H-M   'P 1'
#
loop_
_entity.id
_entity.type
_entity.pdbx_description
1 polymer ?
#
loop_
_entity_poly.entity_id
_entity_poly.type
_entity_poly.pdbx_seq_one_letter_code
_entity_poly.pdbx_strand_id
1 'polypeptide(L)'
;MRYAVLVTGPAGAGKSTFSSSFLTHLRLSKRSANLVNFDPAASPTSFEYEPVIDIKDLISLDDAMGELGYGPNGGLVYCFEYLMQNMDWLEEELGGFEDDYLIIDCPGQIELYTHHPFLPDLVRNLQRLGFRVSATYLIESQFMEDRYKFFSGVLSAMSAMVNLEIPWINIMSKMDLVTANTDDPSSGARNGIRRKKDIARYLDPDPLLLATTRGQEASVPNPRFHALNQAIVHLIEDHPLVSFLPLDLSSPDSLETVISHIDYTMQYGEDEEPKEPHDLDEGDFQDLE
;
A
#
# COMPACT_ATOMS: atom_id res chain seq x y z
N MET A 1 -15.15 7.25 14.51
CA MET A 1 -13.79 6.66 14.71
C MET A 1 -12.90 7.10 13.56
N ARG A 2 -11.59 7.27 13.81
CA ARG A 2 -10.62 7.73 12.80
C ARG A 2 -9.84 6.54 12.21
N TYR A 3 -9.64 6.54 10.90
CA TYR A 3 -8.94 5.46 10.19
C TYR A 3 -7.80 6.01 9.36
N ALA A 4 -6.68 5.28 9.28
CA ALA A 4 -5.55 5.66 8.45
C ALA A 4 -4.99 4.42 7.73
N VAL A 5 -4.84 4.53 6.42
CA VAL A 5 -4.13 3.54 5.61
C VAL A 5 -2.82 4.15 5.11
N LEU A 6 -1.70 3.51 5.49
CA LEU A 6 -0.39 3.83 4.95
C LEU A 6 -0.24 3.13 3.59
N VAL A 7 0.00 3.90 2.54
CA VAL A 7 0.29 3.36 1.20
C VAL A 7 1.80 3.30 1.03
N THR A 8 2.36 2.10 1.14
CA THR A 8 3.81 1.85 1.14
C THR A 8 4.25 0.96 -0.02
N GLY A 9 5.55 0.90 -0.26
CA GLY A 9 6.16 0.09 -1.31
C GLY A 9 7.22 0.83 -2.13
N PRO A 10 8.04 0.10 -2.90
CA PRO A 10 9.15 0.68 -3.67
C PRO A 10 8.72 1.79 -4.64
N ALA A 11 9.69 2.62 -5.01
CA ALA A 11 9.53 3.61 -6.08
C ALA A 11 9.03 2.93 -7.36
N GLY A 12 8.06 3.56 -8.03
CA GLY A 12 7.45 3.01 -9.24
C GLY A 12 6.36 1.96 -9.02
N ALA A 13 6.08 1.52 -7.79
CA ALA A 13 5.02 0.55 -7.51
C ALA A 13 3.59 1.06 -7.77
N GLY A 14 3.41 2.37 -7.98
CA GLY A 14 2.11 2.99 -8.27
C GLY A 14 1.34 3.48 -7.04
N LYS A 15 2.03 3.82 -5.95
CA LYS A 15 1.44 4.29 -4.69
C LYS A 15 0.53 5.50 -4.86
N SER A 16 1.04 6.62 -5.37
CA SER A 16 0.25 7.85 -5.59
C SER A 16 -0.95 7.64 -6.52
N THR A 17 -0.81 6.79 -7.54
CA THR A 17 -1.90 6.41 -8.45
C THR A 17 -2.98 5.58 -7.73
N PHE A 18 -2.56 4.61 -6.92
CA PHE A 18 -3.46 3.83 -6.08
C PHE A 18 -4.17 4.72 -5.05
N SER A 19 -3.45 5.60 -4.36
CA SER A 19 -4.02 6.55 -3.39
C SER A 19 -5.08 7.45 -4.02
N SER A 20 -4.83 7.94 -5.24
CA SER A 20 -5.80 8.75 -5.99
C SER A 20 -7.04 7.93 -6.35
N SER A 21 -6.87 6.73 -6.90
CA SER A 21 -7.98 5.84 -7.28
C SER A 21 -8.81 5.39 -6.07
N PHE A 22 -8.14 5.12 -4.95
CA PHE A 22 -8.78 4.79 -3.67
C PHE A 22 -9.63 5.96 -3.19
N LEU A 23 -9.08 7.18 -3.17
CA LEU A 23 -9.84 8.37 -2.79
C LEU A 23 -11.07 8.58 -3.69
N THR A 24 -10.93 8.42 -5.01
CA THR A 24 -12.07 8.49 -5.96
C THR A 24 -13.14 7.47 -5.60
N HIS A 25 -12.76 6.21 -5.35
CA HIS A 25 -13.70 5.14 -5.02
C HIS A 25 -14.47 5.44 -3.72
N LEU A 26 -13.79 5.91 -2.67
CA LEU A 26 -14.43 6.29 -1.41
C LEU A 26 -15.42 7.45 -1.60
N ARG A 27 -15.03 8.50 -2.33
CA ARG A 27 -15.90 9.65 -2.62
C ARG A 27 -17.14 9.24 -3.43
N LEU A 28 -16.99 8.38 -4.43
CA LEU A 28 -18.13 7.84 -5.20
C LEU A 28 -19.06 6.99 -4.32
N SER A 29 -18.51 6.30 -3.34
CA SER A 29 -19.25 5.54 -2.33
C SER A 29 -19.80 6.41 -1.19
N LYS A 30 -19.71 7.74 -1.31
CA LYS A 30 -20.15 8.74 -0.31
C LYS A 30 -19.49 8.58 1.06
N ARG A 31 -18.27 8.03 1.10
CA ARG A 31 -17.43 7.95 2.30
C ARG A 31 -16.52 9.18 2.37
N SER A 32 -16.44 9.80 3.54
CA SER A 32 -15.52 10.91 3.77
C SER A 32 -14.09 10.37 3.88
N ALA A 33 -13.21 10.89 3.04
CA ALA A 33 -11.82 10.47 2.99
C ALA A 33 -10.92 11.59 2.51
N ASN A 34 -9.69 11.62 3.03
CA ASN A 34 -8.72 12.65 2.75
C ASN A 34 -7.37 12.05 2.37
N LEU A 35 -6.66 12.73 1.47
CA LEU A 35 -5.34 12.34 1.00
C LEU A 35 -4.26 13.12 1.74
N VAL A 36 -3.27 12.42 2.27
CA VAL A 36 -2.10 13.00 2.93
C VAL A 36 -0.86 12.61 2.14
N ASN A 37 -0.03 13.59 1.78
CA ASN A 37 1.25 13.35 1.11
C ASN A 37 2.40 13.40 2.13
N PHE A 38 3.07 12.26 2.33
CA PHE A 38 4.31 12.16 3.09
C PHE A 38 5.53 11.88 2.22
N ASP A 39 5.45 12.01 0.89
CA ASP A 39 6.63 11.99 0.03
C ASP A 39 7.14 13.43 -0.23
N PRO A 40 8.25 13.86 0.43
CA PRO A 40 8.80 15.21 0.24
C PRO A 40 9.50 15.38 -1.12
N ALA A 41 9.66 14.30 -1.90
CA ALA A 41 10.17 14.32 -3.26
C ALA A 41 9.06 14.31 -4.33
N ALA A 42 7.78 14.26 -3.92
CA ALA A 42 6.67 14.19 -4.86
C ALA A 42 6.48 15.51 -5.64
N SER A 43 6.50 15.39 -6.97
CA SER A 43 6.15 16.48 -7.89
C SER A 43 4.69 16.92 -7.68
N PRO A 44 4.34 18.21 -7.87
CA PRO A 44 2.95 18.67 -7.88
C PRO A 44 2.04 17.91 -8.86
N THR A 45 2.61 17.35 -9.94
CA THR A 45 1.87 16.56 -10.93
C THR A 45 1.69 15.08 -10.54
N SER A 46 2.15 14.67 -9.36
CA SER A 46 2.10 13.26 -8.92
C SER A 46 0.71 12.87 -8.43
N PHE A 47 -0.11 13.85 -8.06
CA PHE A 47 -1.44 13.65 -7.49
C PHE A 47 -2.51 14.24 -8.41
N GLU A 48 -3.58 13.47 -8.62
CA GLU A 48 -4.79 13.96 -9.31
C GLU A 48 -5.62 14.87 -8.40
N TYR A 49 -5.57 14.61 -7.09
CA TYR A 49 -6.22 15.40 -6.05
C TYR A 49 -5.17 16.09 -5.20
N GLU A 50 -5.41 17.35 -4.84
CA GLU A 50 -4.56 18.06 -3.90
C GLU A 50 -4.62 17.36 -2.52
N PRO A 51 -3.46 16.96 -1.96
CA PRO A 51 -3.41 16.45 -0.59
C PRO A 51 -3.88 17.53 0.38
N VAL A 52 -4.66 17.13 1.38
CA VAL A 52 -5.13 18.07 2.42
C VAL A 52 -4.02 18.39 3.42
N ILE A 53 -3.07 17.49 3.57
CA ILE A 53 -1.85 17.65 4.35
C ILE A 53 -0.70 17.26 3.42
N ASP A 54 0.27 18.15 3.24
CA ASP A 54 1.47 17.89 2.46
C ASP A 54 2.71 18.14 3.31
N ILE A 55 3.57 17.13 3.46
CA ILE A 55 4.83 17.26 4.20
C ILE A 55 5.70 18.41 3.67
N LYS A 56 5.56 18.78 2.39
CA LYS A 56 6.30 19.90 1.80
C LYS A 56 5.97 21.26 2.41
N ASP A 57 4.82 21.41 3.07
CA ASP A 57 4.48 22.63 3.81
C ASP A 57 5.31 22.76 5.09
N LEU A 58 5.83 21.65 5.61
CA LEU A 58 6.78 21.60 6.71
C LEU A 58 8.24 21.61 6.20
N ILE A 59 8.57 20.68 5.29
CA ILE A 59 9.93 20.51 4.74
C ILE A 59 9.89 19.79 3.39
N SER A 60 10.48 20.38 2.36
CA SER A 60 10.67 19.72 1.05
C SER A 60 12.06 19.09 0.91
N LEU A 61 12.19 18.10 0.01
CA LEU A 61 13.48 17.49 -0.28
C LEU A 61 14.46 18.51 -0.89
N ASP A 62 13.97 19.41 -1.75
CA ASP A 62 14.78 20.42 -2.41
C ASP A 62 15.36 21.42 -1.40
N ASP A 63 14.57 21.83 -0.40
CA ASP A 63 15.05 22.72 0.68
C ASP A 63 16.11 22.02 1.53
N ALA A 64 15.88 20.77 1.92
CA ALA A 64 16.85 19.98 2.68
C ALA A 64 18.18 19.79 1.91
N MET A 65 18.12 19.57 0.60
CA MET A 65 19.31 19.45 -0.24
C MET A 65 20.02 20.78 -0.45
N GLY A 66 19.26 21.86 -0.70
CA GLY A 66 19.78 23.19 -1.01
C GLY A 66 20.43 23.87 0.19
N GLU A 67 19.81 23.79 1.37
CA GLU A 67 20.27 24.50 2.56
C GLU A 67 21.35 23.73 3.33
N LEU A 68 21.24 22.39 3.39
CA LEU A 68 22.12 21.55 4.22
C LEU A 68 23.21 20.84 3.41
N GLY A 69 23.15 20.91 2.08
CA GLY A 69 24.12 20.27 1.20
C GLY A 69 24.02 18.74 1.18
N TYR A 70 22.87 18.18 1.55
CA TYR A 70 22.63 16.75 1.48
C TYR A 70 22.40 16.28 0.04
N GLY A 71 22.75 15.01 -0.23
CA GLY A 71 22.29 14.32 -1.44
C GLY A 71 20.84 13.81 -1.27
N PRO A 72 20.18 13.33 -2.34
CA PRO A 72 18.75 12.99 -2.33
C PRO A 72 18.32 12.05 -1.20
N ASN A 73 19.06 10.96 -0.97
CA ASN A 73 18.72 10.02 0.11
C ASN A 73 18.96 10.60 1.50
N GLY A 74 20.01 11.41 1.67
CA GLY A 74 20.31 12.07 2.94
C GLY A 74 19.29 13.16 3.27
N GLY A 75 18.88 13.94 2.26
CA GLY A 75 17.83 14.95 2.38
C GLY A 75 16.49 14.30 2.76
N LEU A 76 16.15 13.16 2.16
CA LEU A 76 14.92 12.45 2.47
C LEU A 76 14.88 11.96 3.93
N VAL A 77 15.97 11.37 4.42
CA VAL A 77 16.07 10.96 5.83
C VAL A 77 15.92 12.18 6.74
N TYR A 78 16.59 13.30 6.41
CA TYR A 78 16.48 14.54 7.15
C TYR A 78 15.04 15.07 7.21
N CYS A 79 14.29 15.06 6.08
CA CYS A 79 12.88 15.47 6.07
C CYS A 79 12.05 14.70 7.12
N PHE A 80 12.29 13.39 7.27
CA PHE A 80 11.57 12.58 8.25
C PHE A 80 12.06 12.79 9.68
N GLU A 81 13.36 12.97 9.89
CA GLU A 81 13.89 13.37 11.20
C GLU A 81 13.31 14.72 11.64
N TYR A 82 13.17 15.66 10.70
CA TYR A 82 12.56 16.96 10.94
C TYR A 82 11.06 16.85 11.26
N LEU A 83 10.30 16.05 10.51
CA LEU A 83 8.90 15.75 10.83
C LEU A 83 8.76 15.13 12.23
N MET A 84 9.62 14.16 12.58
CA MET A 84 9.60 13.52 13.91
C MET A 84 9.89 14.49 15.06
N GLN A 85 10.71 15.52 14.82
CA GLN A 85 10.97 16.58 15.81
C GLN A 85 9.85 17.60 15.92
N ASN A 86 8.97 17.66 14.92
CA ASN A 86 7.85 18.60 14.82
C ASN A 86 6.51 17.86 14.69
N MET A 87 6.33 16.75 15.42
CA MET A 87 5.08 15.97 15.38
C MET A 87 3.86 16.79 15.77
N ASP A 88 4.04 17.82 16.61
CA ASP A 88 3.00 18.77 16.99
C ASP A 88 2.34 19.43 15.76
N TRP A 89 3.11 19.72 14.71
CA TRP A 89 2.57 20.21 13.43
C TRP A 89 1.60 19.22 12.80
N LEU A 90 1.97 17.93 12.77
CA LEU A 90 1.11 16.89 12.23
C LEU A 90 -0.15 16.71 13.10
N GLU A 91 -0.04 16.80 14.42
CA GLU A 91 -1.18 16.73 15.33
C GLU A 91 -2.17 17.89 15.10
N GLU A 92 -1.66 19.10 14.87
CA GLU A 92 -2.47 20.28 14.53
C GLU A 92 -3.19 20.10 13.18
N GLU A 93 -2.46 19.70 12.14
CA GLU A 93 -3.03 19.42 10.81
C GLU A 93 -4.09 18.31 10.86
N LEU A 94 -3.84 17.23 11.63
CA LEU A 94 -4.79 16.14 11.82
C LEU A 94 -6.00 16.51 12.68
N GLY A 95 -5.93 17.60 13.44
CA GLY A 95 -6.98 18.07 14.34
C GLY A 95 -8.30 18.39 13.61
N GLY A 96 -8.24 18.77 12.34
CA GLY A 96 -9.41 19.13 11.53
C GLY A 96 -10.24 17.95 11.00
N PHE A 97 -9.78 16.71 11.18
CA PHE A 97 -10.34 15.52 10.51
C PHE A 97 -11.02 14.57 11.50
N GLU A 98 -12.09 15.05 12.15
CA GLU A 98 -12.94 14.20 13.00
C GLU A 98 -13.76 13.22 12.14
N ASP A 99 -13.66 11.92 12.43
CA ASP A 99 -14.35 10.82 11.74
C ASP A 99 -13.97 10.53 10.27
N ASP A 100 -12.78 10.96 9.85
CA ASP A 100 -12.32 10.76 8.48
C ASP A 100 -11.42 9.53 8.26
N TYR A 101 -11.47 9.03 7.03
CA TYR A 101 -10.60 7.99 6.49
C TYR A 101 -9.38 8.64 5.81
N LEU A 102 -8.20 8.49 6.37
CA LEU A 102 -6.97 9.05 5.81
C LEU A 102 -6.26 8.04 4.91
N ILE A 103 -5.94 8.46 3.69
CA ILE A 103 -5.07 7.74 2.76
C ILE A 103 -3.73 8.47 2.77
N ILE A 104 -2.70 7.84 3.34
CA ILE A 104 -1.38 8.44 3.50
C ILE A 104 -0.43 7.87 2.44
N ASP A 105 -0.09 8.67 1.44
CA ASP A 105 0.91 8.29 0.42
C ASP A 105 2.32 8.45 0.99
N CYS A 106 3.08 7.36 1.07
CA CYS A 106 4.43 7.35 1.63
C CYS A 106 5.51 7.35 0.53
N PRO A 107 6.78 7.69 0.86
CA PRO A 107 7.87 7.77 -0.13
C PRO A 107 8.23 6.47 -0.84
N GLY A 108 8.92 6.53 -1.96
CA GLY A 108 9.38 5.32 -2.69
C GLY A 108 10.55 4.53 -2.08
N GLN A 109 11.22 5.06 -1.07
CA GLN A 109 12.50 4.55 -0.57
C GLN A 109 12.27 3.45 0.47
N ILE A 110 12.59 2.21 0.10
CA ILE A 110 12.30 1.02 0.90
C ILE A 110 13.07 0.95 2.22
N GLU A 111 14.18 1.69 2.32
CA GLU A 111 15.00 1.81 3.51
C GLU A 111 14.21 2.40 4.68
N LEU A 112 13.27 3.31 4.38
CA LEU A 112 12.38 3.93 5.36
C LEU A 112 11.40 2.95 6.01
N TYR A 113 11.15 1.82 5.33
CA TYR A 113 10.17 0.82 5.77
C TYR A 113 10.81 -0.38 6.47
N THR A 114 12.07 -0.67 6.13
CA THR A 114 12.75 -1.90 6.54
C THR A 114 13.58 -1.73 7.81
N HIS A 115 14.18 -0.57 8.03
CA HIS A 115 15.10 -0.39 9.16
C HIS A 115 15.15 1.03 9.76
N HIS A 116 14.47 2.01 9.16
CA HIS A 116 14.35 3.34 9.76
C HIS A 116 13.20 3.38 10.79
N PRO A 117 13.36 4.04 11.96
CA PRO A 117 12.33 4.08 13.00
C PRO A 117 11.15 5.01 12.69
N PHE A 118 11.26 5.85 11.65
CA PHE A 118 10.26 6.85 11.27
C PHE A 118 8.83 6.28 11.18
N LEU A 119 8.63 5.25 10.35
CA LEU A 119 7.30 4.71 10.14
C LEU A 119 6.70 4.09 11.42
N PRO A 120 7.43 3.25 12.18
CA PRO A 120 6.97 2.79 13.49
C PRO A 120 6.61 3.93 14.46
N ASP A 121 7.38 5.01 14.49
CA ASP A 121 7.09 6.17 15.34
C ASP A 121 5.84 6.93 14.87
N LEU A 122 5.68 7.14 13.57
CA LEU A 122 4.49 7.72 12.97
C LEU A 122 3.24 6.91 13.32
N VAL A 123 3.29 5.58 13.14
CA VAL A 123 2.20 4.67 13.49
C VAL A 123 1.83 4.79 14.97
N ARG A 124 2.82 4.78 15.87
CA ARG A 124 2.58 4.95 17.31
C ARG A 124 1.91 6.28 17.63
N ASN A 125 2.31 7.36 16.96
CA ASN A 125 1.68 8.66 17.15
C ASN A 125 0.22 8.67 16.65
N LEU A 126 -0.04 8.19 15.44
CA LEU A 126 -1.40 8.07 14.90
C LEU A 126 -2.31 7.22 15.81
N GLN A 127 -1.81 6.10 16.33
CA GLN A 127 -2.55 5.27 17.28
C GLN A 127 -2.83 5.99 18.59
N ARG A 128 -1.89 6.81 19.11
CA ARG A 128 -2.12 7.66 20.29
C ARG A 128 -3.19 8.72 20.07
N LEU A 129 -3.32 9.20 18.83
CA LEU A 129 -4.39 10.12 18.41
C LEU A 129 -5.72 9.42 18.13
N GLY A 130 -5.81 8.10 18.36
CA GLY A 130 -7.05 7.33 18.23
C GLY A 130 -7.34 6.82 16.82
N PHE A 131 -6.35 6.82 15.91
CA PHE A 131 -6.51 6.20 14.59
C PHE A 131 -6.38 4.67 14.67
N ARG A 132 -7.28 3.97 13.99
CA ARG A 132 -7.04 2.59 13.56
C ARG A 132 -6.17 2.63 12.31
N VAL A 133 -4.95 2.11 12.42
CA VAL A 133 -3.94 2.19 11.36
C VAL A 133 -3.76 0.83 10.70
N SER A 134 -3.79 0.79 9.37
CA SER A 134 -3.30 -0.33 8.57
C SER A 134 -2.25 0.12 7.57
N ALA A 135 -1.48 -0.82 7.05
CA ALA A 135 -0.55 -0.57 5.96
C ALA A 135 -0.88 -1.43 4.75
N THR A 136 -0.69 -0.85 3.57
CA THR A 136 -0.64 -1.56 2.30
C THR A 136 0.78 -1.53 1.76
N TYR A 137 1.23 -2.60 1.15
CA TYR A 137 2.56 -2.67 0.53
C TYR A 137 2.46 -3.12 -0.92
N LEU A 138 2.70 -2.18 -1.83
CA LEU A 138 2.56 -2.39 -3.26
C LEU A 138 3.87 -2.91 -3.86
N ILE A 139 3.79 -4.00 -4.60
CA ILE A 139 4.86 -4.49 -5.50
C ILE A 139 4.29 -4.58 -6.90
N GLU A 140 5.02 -4.09 -7.91
CA GLU A 140 4.54 -4.17 -9.29
C GLU A 140 4.64 -5.58 -9.89
N SER A 141 3.70 -5.91 -10.76
CA SER A 141 3.58 -7.20 -11.44
C SER A 141 4.83 -7.63 -12.23
N GLN A 142 5.68 -6.68 -12.64
CA GLN A 142 6.97 -6.94 -13.31
C GLN A 142 7.94 -7.76 -12.44
N PHE A 143 7.80 -7.73 -11.11
CA PHE A 143 8.61 -8.59 -10.24
C PHE A 143 8.44 -10.07 -10.58
N MET A 144 7.29 -10.47 -11.12
CA MET A 144 7.05 -11.85 -11.52
C MET A 144 7.92 -12.31 -12.69
N GLU A 145 8.50 -11.41 -13.50
CA GLU A 145 9.38 -11.72 -14.65
C GLU A 145 10.62 -12.51 -14.26
N ASP A 146 11.19 -12.19 -13.11
CA ASP A 146 12.37 -12.83 -12.60
C ASP A 146 12.10 -13.31 -11.18
N ARG A 147 12.26 -14.62 -10.94
CA ARG A 147 12.02 -15.22 -9.64
C ARG A 147 12.88 -14.58 -8.53
N TYR A 148 14.13 -14.23 -8.80
CA TYR A 148 15.00 -13.63 -7.79
C TYR A 148 14.54 -12.21 -7.44
N LYS A 149 14.09 -11.44 -8.44
CA LYS A 149 13.44 -10.14 -8.18
C LYS A 149 12.17 -10.32 -7.34
N PHE A 150 11.30 -11.24 -7.73
CA PHE A 150 10.09 -11.54 -6.97
C PHE A 150 10.37 -11.88 -5.51
N PHE A 151 11.25 -12.85 -5.24
CA PHE A 151 11.56 -13.24 -3.87
C PHE A 151 12.32 -12.15 -3.09
N SER A 152 13.10 -11.29 -3.76
CA SER A 152 13.64 -10.09 -3.11
C SER A 152 12.51 -9.15 -2.66
N GLY A 153 11.45 -9.01 -3.46
CA GLY A 153 10.25 -8.26 -3.10
C GLY A 153 9.51 -8.89 -1.92
N VAL A 154 9.32 -10.21 -1.93
CA VAL A 154 8.69 -10.97 -0.82
C VAL A 154 9.46 -10.76 0.49
N LEU A 155 10.80 -10.86 0.47
CA LEU A 155 11.63 -10.64 1.65
C LEU A 155 11.58 -9.18 2.12
N SER A 156 11.52 -8.22 1.20
CA SER A 156 11.38 -6.81 1.57
C SER A 156 10.02 -6.50 2.21
N ALA A 157 8.94 -7.07 1.67
CA ALA A 157 7.61 -6.97 2.26
C ALA A 157 7.58 -7.61 3.65
N MET A 158 8.12 -8.83 3.80
CA MET A 158 8.22 -9.52 5.09
C MET A 158 9.01 -8.70 6.11
N SER A 159 10.14 -8.11 5.71
CA SER A 159 10.94 -7.24 6.58
C SER A 159 10.17 -6.01 7.04
N ALA A 160 9.41 -5.37 6.12
CA ALA A 160 8.61 -4.20 6.45
C ALA A 160 7.43 -4.56 7.38
N MET A 161 6.76 -5.70 7.14
CA MET A 161 5.69 -6.23 8.00
C MET A 161 6.16 -6.43 9.44
N VAL A 162 7.31 -7.09 9.61
CA VAL A 162 7.90 -7.36 10.94
C VAL A 162 8.32 -6.06 11.62
N ASN A 163 8.79 -5.06 10.88
CA ASN A 163 9.22 -3.78 11.46
C ASN A 163 8.04 -2.89 11.88
N LEU A 164 6.91 -2.95 11.16
CA LEU A 164 5.75 -2.07 11.38
C LEU A 164 4.73 -2.61 12.38
N GLU A 165 4.61 -3.95 12.51
CA GLU A 165 3.79 -4.62 13.54
C GLU A 165 2.31 -4.16 13.61
N ILE A 166 1.72 -3.83 12.46
CA ILE A 166 0.30 -3.42 12.33
C ILE A 166 -0.45 -4.28 11.32
N PRO A 167 -1.80 -4.24 11.29
CA PRO A 167 -2.57 -4.90 10.24
C PRO A 167 -2.09 -4.50 8.84
N TRP A 168 -1.90 -5.50 7.98
CA TRP A 168 -1.10 -5.36 6.77
C TRP A 168 -1.71 -6.09 5.57
N ILE A 169 -1.69 -5.44 4.40
CA ILE A 169 -2.10 -6.04 3.12
C ILE A 169 -0.99 -5.86 2.08
N ASN A 170 -0.46 -6.95 1.53
CA ASN A 170 0.39 -6.82 0.34
C ASN A 170 -0.46 -6.79 -0.92
N ILE A 171 -0.10 -5.91 -1.84
CA ILE A 171 -0.81 -5.69 -3.10
C ILE A 171 0.17 -5.89 -4.24
N MET A 172 -0.22 -6.70 -5.21
CA MET A 172 0.49 -6.80 -6.48
C MET A 172 -0.15 -5.86 -7.49
N SER A 173 0.50 -4.74 -7.79
CA SER A 173 -0.03 -3.68 -8.64
C SER A 173 0.27 -3.90 -10.14
N LYS A 174 -0.37 -3.11 -10.99
CA LYS A 174 -0.22 -3.14 -12.46
C LYS A 174 -0.57 -4.50 -13.06
N MET A 175 -1.61 -5.16 -12.52
CA MET A 175 -2.01 -6.48 -13.00
C MET A 175 -2.60 -6.45 -14.41
N ASP A 176 -3.11 -5.30 -14.85
CA ASP A 176 -3.50 -5.01 -16.24
C ASP A 176 -2.39 -5.34 -17.26
N LEU A 177 -1.12 -5.23 -16.85
CA LEU A 177 0.02 -5.54 -17.72
C LEU A 177 0.32 -7.04 -17.88
N VAL A 178 -0.32 -7.90 -17.07
CA VAL A 178 -0.02 -9.35 -16.99
C VAL A 178 -1.25 -10.20 -17.27
N THR A 179 -2.45 -9.75 -16.89
CA THR A 179 -3.70 -10.43 -17.23
C THR A 179 -4.13 -10.04 -18.65
N ALA A 180 -4.11 -11.00 -19.57
CA ALA A 180 -4.63 -10.79 -20.92
C ALA A 180 -6.15 -10.57 -20.89
N ASN A 181 -6.65 -9.59 -21.65
CA ASN A 181 -8.02 -9.61 -22.14
C ASN A 181 -8.21 -10.89 -22.94
N THR A 182 -9.13 -11.76 -22.52
CA THR A 182 -9.44 -13.02 -23.22
C THR A 182 -9.99 -12.81 -24.63
N ASP A 183 -10.47 -11.59 -24.93
CA ASP A 183 -11.13 -11.23 -26.18
C ASP A 183 -10.22 -10.56 -27.21
N ASP A 184 -9.00 -10.13 -26.83
CA ASP A 184 -8.04 -9.51 -27.75
C ASP A 184 -6.62 -10.10 -27.58
N PRO A 185 -6.25 -11.11 -28.37
CA PRO A 185 -4.90 -11.68 -28.38
C PRO A 185 -3.83 -10.72 -28.92
N SER A 186 -4.23 -9.60 -29.54
CA SER A 186 -3.34 -8.60 -30.13
C SER A 186 -3.04 -7.42 -29.21
N SER A 187 -3.85 -7.22 -28.16
CA SER A 187 -3.48 -6.40 -27.00
C SER A 187 -2.47 -7.17 -26.16
N GLY A 188 -1.25 -7.32 -26.70
CA GLY A 188 -0.18 -8.02 -26.01
C GLY A 188 0.06 -7.38 -24.64
N ALA A 189 -0.12 -8.17 -23.58
CA ALA A 189 0.50 -7.90 -22.30
C ALA A 189 1.95 -7.51 -22.58
N ARG A 190 2.35 -6.26 -22.28
CA ARG A 190 3.71 -5.77 -22.53
C ARG A 190 4.79 -6.71 -21.95
N ASN A 191 4.39 -7.52 -20.96
CA ASN A 191 5.24 -8.41 -20.16
C ASN A 191 4.95 -9.91 -20.38
N GLY A 192 4.22 -10.26 -21.45
CA GLY A 192 3.90 -11.64 -21.81
C GLY A 192 2.70 -12.23 -21.05
N ILE A 193 1.86 -12.97 -21.77
CA ILE A 193 0.63 -13.56 -21.21
C ILE A 193 1.00 -14.72 -20.27
N ARG A 194 0.70 -14.58 -18.97
CA ARG A 194 0.82 -15.68 -18.00
C ARG A 194 -0.50 -16.41 -17.85
N ARG A 195 -0.46 -17.75 -17.73
CA ARG A 195 -1.66 -18.52 -17.41
C ARG A 195 -2.09 -18.20 -15.98
N LYS A 196 -3.39 -18.21 -15.69
CA LYS A 196 -3.94 -17.97 -14.33
C LYS A 196 -3.26 -18.83 -13.24
N LYS A 197 -2.93 -20.09 -13.57
CA LYS A 197 -2.22 -21.00 -12.66
C LYS A 197 -0.79 -20.56 -12.34
N ASP A 198 -0.12 -19.89 -13.27
CA ASP A 198 1.23 -19.39 -13.04
C ASP A 198 1.18 -18.13 -12.17
N ILE A 199 0.18 -17.25 -12.36
CA ILE A 199 -0.03 -16.04 -11.53
C ILE A 199 -0.32 -16.42 -10.07
N ALA A 200 -1.15 -17.44 -9.83
CA ALA A 200 -1.50 -17.87 -8.48
C ALA A 200 -0.25 -18.21 -7.62
N ARG A 201 0.81 -18.76 -8.23
CA ARG A 201 2.08 -19.11 -7.56
C ARG A 201 2.91 -17.88 -7.14
N TYR A 202 2.58 -16.70 -7.64
CA TYR A 202 3.21 -15.44 -7.25
C TYR A 202 2.31 -14.63 -6.29
N LEU A 203 0.98 -14.80 -6.38
CA LEU A 203 0.07 -14.18 -5.40
C LEU A 203 0.18 -14.87 -4.04
N ASP A 204 0.31 -16.19 -4.05
CA ASP A 204 0.73 -17.00 -2.91
C ASP A 204 2.15 -17.52 -3.20
N PRO A 205 3.21 -16.87 -2.66
CA PRO A 205 4.59 -17.13 -3.04
C PRO A 205 5.00 -18.60 -2.92
N ASP A 206 4.97 -19.35 -4.03
CA ASP A 206 5.32 -20.77 -4.06
C ASP A 206 6.85 -20.94 -3.98
N PRO A 207 7.40 -21.51 -2.88
CA PRO A 207 8.84 -21.68 -2.72
C PRO A 207 9.48 -22.55 -3.81
N LEU A 208 8.70 -23.40 -4.48
CA LEU A 208 9.17 -24.20 -5.62
C LEU A 208 9.55 -23.35 -6.82
N LEU A 209 9.13 -22.08 -6.91
CA LEU A 209 9.60 -21.15 -7.93
C LEU A 209 11.11 -20.85 -7.79
N LEU A 210 11.66 -20.87 -6.57
CA LEU A 210 13.10 -20.81 -6.31
C LEU A 210 13.78 -22.16 -6.50
N ALA A 211 13.09 -23.25 -6.14
CA ALA A 211 13.66 -24.60 -6.14
C ALA A 211 13.66 -25.28 -7.53
N THR A 212 12.72 -24.94 -8.42
CA THR A 212 12.55 -25.63 -9.72
C THR A 212 12.83 -24.71 -10.92
N THR A 213 13.81 -25.08 -11.72
CA THR A 213 14.08 -24.44 -13.02
C THR A 213 13.15 -25.04 -14.07
N ARG A 214 12.04 -24.37 -14.44
CA ARG A 214 11.22 -24.83 -15.57
C ARG A 214 11.85 -24.41 -16.91
N GLY A 215 12.46 -25.39 -17.58
CA GLY A 215 12.43 -25.56 -19.04
C GLY A 215 12.93 -24.43 -19.93
N GLN A 216 14.25 -24.22 -19.98
CA GLN A 216 15.09 -24.27 -21.18
C GLN A 216 16.52 -23.92 -20.76
N GLU A 217 17.43 -24.83 -21.11
CA GLU A 217 18.85 -24.88 -20.73
C GLU A 217 19.15 -25.08 -19.25
N ALA A 218 19.94 -26.13 -19.01
CA ALA A 218 20.56 -26.46 -17.75
C ALA A 218 21.53 -25.35 -17.33
N SER A 219 21.00 -24.24 -16.83
CA SER A 219 21.72 -23.48 -15.81
C SER A 219 21.75 -24.38 -14.59
N VAL A 220 22.86 -25.11 -14.43
CA VAL A 220 23.21 -25.82 -13.21
C VAL A 220 22.84 -24.88 -12.04
N PRO A 221 22.03 -25.32 -11.05
CA PRO A 221 21.75 -24.50 -9.88
C PRO A 221 23.08 -23.99 -9.40
N ASN A 222 23.29 -22.66 -9.45
CA ASN A 222 24.61 -22.13 -9.14
C ASN A 222 24.96 -22.63 -7.74
N PRO A 223 25.95 -23.53 -7.59
CA PRO A 223 26.16 -24.23 -6.32
C PRO A 223 26.48 -23.24 -5.21
N ARG A 224 26.97 -22.04 -5.58
CA ARG A 224 27.20 -20.91 -4.70
C ARG A 224 25.94 -20.41 -3.98
N PHE A 225 24.78 -20.41 -4.64
CA PHE A 225 23.53 -19.84 -4.11
C PHE A 225 22.53 -20.90 -3.65
N HIS A 226 22.86 -22.20 -3.79
CA HIS A 226 21.94 -23.27 -3.41
C HIS A 226 21.56 -23.22 -1.92
N ALA A 227 22.54 -23.09 -1.03
CA ALA A 227 22.28 -23.00 0.42
C ALA A 227 21.44 -21.76 0.78
N LEU A 228 21.67 -20.62 0.11
CA LEU A 228 20.89 -19.41 0.29
C LEU A 228 19.44 -19.61 -0.16
N ASN A 229 19.23 -20.16 -1.36
CA ASN A 229 17.88 -20.40 -1.89
C ASN A 229 17.10 -21.37 -1.00
N GLN A 230 17.74 -22.39 -0.45
CA GLN A 230 17.11 -23.31 0.51
C GLN A 230 16.73 -22.59 1.82
N ALA A 231 17.59 -21.73 2.34
CA ALA A 231 17.26 -20.93 3.53
C ALA A 231 16.08 -19.97 3.28
N ILE A 232 16.01 -19.34 2.10
CA ILE A 232 14.88 -18.49 1.72
C ILE A 232 13.59 -19.32 1.59
N VAL A 233 13.66 -20.50 0.97
CA VAL A 233 12.51 -21.42 0.86
C VAL A 233 11.99 -21.78 2.24
N HIS A 234 12.86 -22.23 3.15
CA HIS A 234 12.45 -22.56 4.52
C HIS A 234 11.85 -21.37 5.25
N LEU A 235 12.42 -20.16 5.10
CA LEU A 235 11.87 -18.96 5.73
C LEU A 235 10.43 -18.68 5.29
N ILE A 236 10.13 -18.86 4.00
CA ILE A 236 8.79 -18.61 3.45
C ILE A 236 7.81 -19.72 3.86
N GLU A 237 8.27 -20.97 3.91
CA GLU A 237 7.46 -22.12 4.37
C GLU A 237 7.14 -22.04 5.87
N ASP A 238 8.12 -21.66 6.69
CA ASP A 238 7.97 -21.55 8.14
C ASP A 238 7.12 -20.33 8.54
N HIS A 239 7.13 -19.28 7.72
CA HIS A 239 6.42 -18.02 7.95
C HIS A 239 5.67 -17.57 6.68
N PRO A 240 4.50 -18.17 6.36
CA PRO A 240 3.66 -17.77 5.23
C PRO A 240 2.89 -16.46 5.53
N LEU A 241 3.63 -15.41 5.84
CA LEU A 241 3.11 -14.08 6.19
C LEU A 241 2.73 -13.28 4.95
N VAL A 242 3.41 -13.53 3.82
CA VAL A 242 3.30 -12.72 2.62
C VAL A 242 2.37 -13.41 1.63
N SER A 243 1.21 -12.83 1.41
CA SER A 243 0.33 -13.10 0.25
C SER A 243 -0.09 -11.78 -0.36
N PHE A 244 -0.34 -11.77 -1.66
CA PHE A 244 -0.66 -10.56 -2.43
C PHE A 244 -2.09 -10.59 -2.96
N LEU A 245 -2.80 -9.47 -2.79
CA LEU A 245 -4.02 -9.19 -3.54
C LEU A 245 -3.66 -8.61 -4.92
N PRO A 246 -4.20 -9.13 -6.02
CA PRO A 246 -3.98 -8.56 -7.34
C PRO A 246 -4.75 -7.24 -7.48
N LEU A 247 -4.08 -6.21 -8.00
CA LEU A 247 -4.67 -4.91 -8.28
C LEU A 247 -4.52 -4.54 -9.76
N ASP A 248 -5.67 -4.45 -10.43
CA ASP A 248 -5.85 -3.87 -11.75
C ASP A 248 -6.70 -2.59 -11.62
N LEU A 249 -6.06 -1.43 -11.76
CA LEU A 249 -6.75 -0.14 -11.65
C LEU A 249 -7.68 0.18 -12.83
N SER A 250 -7.63 -0.59 -13.92
CA SER A 250 -8.60 -0.48 -15.01
C SER A 250 -9.93 -1.18 -14.67
N SER A 251 -9.96 -2.03 -13.65
CA SER A 251 -11.13 -2.76 -13.16
C SER A 251 -11.62 -2.19 -11.84
N PRO A 252 -12.80 -1.54 -11.80
CA PRO A 252 -13.41 -1.06 -10.55
C PRO A 252 -13.59 -2.16 -9.51
N ASP A 253 -13.99 -3.36 -9.94
CA ASP A 253 -14.19 -4.54 -9.09
C ASP A 253 -12.88 -4.99 -8.40
N SER A 254 -11.74 -4.89 -9.11
CA SER A 254 -10.42 -5.21 -8.54
C SER A 254 -10.05 -4.23 -7.43
N LEU A 255 -10.30 -2.94 -7.64
CA LEU A 255 -10.07 -1.91 -6.63
C LEU A 255 -11.00 -2.09 -5.43
N GLU A 256 -12.30 -2.32 -5.66
CA GLU A 256 -13.30 -2.56 -4.61
C GLU A 256 -12.93 -3.77 -3.74
N THR A 257 -12.44 -4.84 -4.36
CA THR A 257 -11.96 -6.03 -3.65
C THR A 257 -10.82 -5.68 -2.69
N VAL A 258 -9.80 -4.95 -3.18
CA VAL A 258 -8.67 -4.52 -2.36
C VAL A 258 -9.12 -3.62 -1.21
N ILE A 259 -9.98 -2.65 -1.48
CA ILE A 259 -10.53 -1.74 -0.47
C ILE A 259 -11.33 -2.50 0.59
N SER A 260 -12.16 -3.45 0.18
CA SER A 260 -12.94 -4.30 1.10
C SER A 260 -12.04 -5.09 2.04
N HIS A 261 -10.91 -5.61 1.54
CA HIS A 261 -9.92 -6.28 2.38
C HIS A 261 -9.23 -5.33 3.36
N ILE A 262 -8.93 -4.09 2.94
CA ILE A 262 -8.36 -3.06 3.82
C ILE A 262 -9.36 -2.68 4.92
N ASP A 263 -10.62 -2.43 4.55
CA ASP A 263 -11.70 -2.11 5.48
C ASP A 263 -11.93 -3.22 6.49
N TYR A 264 -12.00 -4.48 6.04
CA TYR A 264 -12.13 -5.65 6.90
C TYR A 264 -10.96 -5.74 7.89
N THR A 265 -9.74 -5.50 7.41
CA THR A 265 -8.52 -5.56 8.22
C THR A 265 -8.48 -4.46 9.30
N MET A 266 -9.09 -3.30 9.03
CA MET A 266 -9.22 -2.22 9.99
C MET A 266 -10.51 -2.27 10.82
N GLN A 267 -11.40 -3.24 10.54
CA GLN A 267 -12.74 -3.33 11.13
C GLN A 267 -13.54 -2.04 10.90
N TYR A 268 -13.44 -1.48 9.69
CA TYR A 268 -14.14 -0.25 9.32
C TYR A 268 -15.66 -0.49 9.35
N GLY A 269 -16.38 0.40 10.05
CA GLY A 269 -17.85 0.37 10.12
C GLY A 269 -18.46 -0.64 11.10
N GLU A 270 -17.66 -1.44 11.81
CA GLU A 270 -18.20 -2.38 12.83
C GLU A 270 -18.79 -1.65 14.05
N ASP A 271 -18.30 -0.45 14.33
CA ASP A 271 -18.74 0.39 15.46
C ASP A 271 -19.78 1.46 15.06
N GLU A 272 -20.20 1.50 13.79
CA GLU A 272 -21.29 2.39 13.37
C GLU A 272 -22.64 1.77 13.79
N GLU A 273 -23.34 2.42 14.70
CA GLU A 273 -24.72 2.03 15.02
C GLU A 273 -25.57 2.08 13.74
N PRO A 274 -26.40 1.05 13.47
CA PRO A 274 -27.28 1.07 12.32
C PRO A 274 -28.21 2.29 12.44
N LYS A 275 -28.15 3.19 11.46
CA LYS A 275 -29.08 4.32 11.39
C LYS A 275 -30.49 3.76 11.32
N GLU A 276 -31.29 3.99 12.37
CA GLU A 276 -32.69 3.58 12.36
C GLU A 276 -33.38 4.21 11.14
N PRO A 277 -34.12 3.42 10.33
CA PRO A 277 -34.90 3.97 9.24
C PRO A 277 -35.88 5.00 9.80
N HIS A 278 -35.95 6.19 9.18
CA HIS A 278 -36.86 7.29 9.58
C HIS A 278 -38.35 7.00 9.27
N ASP A 279 -38.78 5.74 9.29
CA ASP A 279 -40.17 5.39 9.03
C ASP A 279 -40.73 4.72 10.28
N LEU A 280 -41.43 5.50 11.10
CA LEU A 280 -42.60 5.14 11.93
C LEU A 280 -42.97 6.20 13.01
N ASP A 281 -42.46 7.43 12.95
CA ASP A 281 -42.83 8.50 13.92
C ASP A 281 -43.90 9.49 13.41
N GLU A 282 -44.36 9.38 12.17
CA GLU A 282 -45.57 10.08 11.74
C GLU A 282 -46.79 9.19 11.98
N GLY A 283 -47.36 9.35 13.19
CA GLY A 283 -48.60 8.72 13.60
C GLY A 283 -49.77 9.14 12.71
N ASP A 284 -50.13 8.30 11.75
CA ASP A 284 -51.43 8.32 11.08
C ASP A 284 -52.52 7.75 12.02
N PHE A 285 -52.89 8.53 13.03
CA PHE A 285 -54.23 8.46 13.61
C PHE A 285 -54.86 9.85 13.43
N GLN A 286 -55.40 10.08 12.23
CA GLN A 286 -56.41 11.12 12.06
C GLN A 286 -57.60 10.78 12.94
N ASP A 287 -57.86 11.64 13.93
CA ASP A 287 -59.10 11.65 14.69
C ASP A 287 -60.30 11.64 13.73
N LEU A 288 -61.02 10.53 13.71
CA LEU A 288 -62.32 10.43 13.06
C LEU A 288 -63.39 10.92 14.06
N GLU A 289 -63.88 12.14 13.84
CA GLU A 289 -65.17 12.63 14.38
C GLU A 289 -66.36 11.81 13.83
#